data_AF-A0A377I0X8-F1
#
_entry.id   AF-A0A377I0X8-F1
#
_cell.length_a   1.000
_cell.length_b   1.000
_cell.length_c   1.000
_cell.angle_alpha   90.00
_cell.angle_beta   90.00
_cell.angle_gamma   90.00
#
_symmetry.space_group_name_H-M   'P 1'
#
loop_
_entity.id
_entity.type
_entity.pdbx_description
1 polymer ?
#
loop_
_entity_poly.entity_id
_entity_poly.type
_entity_poly.pdbx_seq_one_letter_code
_entity_poly.pdbx_strand_id
1 'polypeptide(L)'
;MSKNDSGFDRLDAPKLPDGISAGTTSDKEFLILDFLTHRNLSKGMEQANTASFSSIVLSRRYAKYLKERIEEFLNENESESK
;
A
#
# COMPACT_ATOMS: atom_id res chain seq x y z
N MET A 1 17.84 29.81 -2.03
CA MET A 1 18.30 28.42 -2.28
C MET A 1 17.13 27.67 -2.89
N SER A 2 17.24 27.27 -4.17
CA SER A 2 16.22 26.41 -4.78
C SER A 2 16.23 25.07 -4.03
N LYS A 3 15.12 24.69 -3.40
CA LYS A 3 14.98 23.33 -2.91
C LYS A 3 15.02 22.44 -4.15
N ASN A 4 16.10 21.68 -4.31
CA ASN A 4 16.10 20.59 -5.29
C ASN A 4 15.04 19.60 -4.80
N ASP A 5 13.86 19.68 -5.40
CA ASP A 5 12.79 18.71 -5.21
C ASP A 5 13.35 17.36 -5.68
N SER A 6 13.54 16.44 -4.73
CA SER A 6 14.18 15.16 -5.00
C SER A 6 13.28 14.23 -5.82
N GLY A 7 12.02 14.62 -6.07
CA GLY A 7 11.02 13.76 -6.71
C GLY A 7 10.54 12.62 -5.82
N PHE A 8 11.13 12.45 -4.63
CA PHE A 8 10.85 11.36 -3.71
C PHE A 8 9.80 11.73 -2.65
N ASP A 9 9.23 12.93 -2.74
CA ASP A 9 8.11 13.33 -1.89
C ASP A 9 6.90 12.45 -2.21
N ARG A 10 6.34 11.83 -1.17
CA ARG A 10 5.19 10.96 -1.30
C ARG A 10 3.92 11.78 -1.53
N LEU A 11 3.13 11.37 -2.51
CA LEU A 11 1.78 11.86 -2.70
C LEU A 11 0.81 11.15 -1.74
N ASP A 12 -0.09 11.92 -1.14
CA ASP A 12 -1.12 11.40 -0.23
C ASP A 12 -1.95 10.30 -0.91
N ALA A 13 -2.21 9.23 -0.15
CA ALA A 13 -2.94 8.07 -0.62
C ALA A 13 -4.14 7.80 0.29
N PRO A 14 -5.33 7.48 -0.28
CA PRO A 14 -6.46 7.06 0.53
C PRO A 14 -6.12 5.75 1.27
N LYS A 15 -6.46 5.70 2.56
CA LYS A 15 -6.30 4.52 3.41
C LYS A 15 -7.57 3.67 3.34
N LEU A 16 -7.43 2.39 2.98
CA LEU A 16 -8.51 1.42 2.97
C LEU A 16 -8.94 1.04 4.39
N PRO A 17 -10.19 0.55 4.58
CA PRO A 17 -10.73 0.20 5.91
C PRO A 17 -9.93 -0.86 6.67
N ASP A 18 -9.22 -1.73 5.93
CA ASP A 18 -8.36 -2.79 6.47
C ASP A 18 -6.95 -2.30 6.87
N GLY A 19 -6.68 -1.01 6.66
CA GLY A 19 -5.41 -0.40 7.04
C GLY A 19 -4.38 -0.34 5.92
N ILE A 20 -4.72 -0.72 4.69
CA ILE A 20 -3.78 -0.68 3.56
C ILE A 20 -3.85 0.69 2.87
N SER A 21 -2.72 1.24 2.44
CA SER A 21 -2.71 2.39 1.52
C SER A 21 -1.66 2.20 0.43
N ALA A 22 -1.95 2.74 -0.76
CA ALA A 22 -1.05 2.67 -1.91
C ALA A 22 -0.83 4.08 -2.47
N GLY A 23 0.38 4.60 -2.33
CA GLY A 23 0.79 5.91 -2.81
C GLY A 23 1.94 5.85 -3.81
N THR A 24 2.27 6.98 -4.41
CA THR A 24 3.43 7.09 -5.32
C THR A 24 4.28 8.29 -4.94
N THR A 25 5.55 8.28 -5.33
CA THR A 25 6.42 9.46 -5.27
C THR A 25 5.98 10.50 -6.31
N SER A 26 6.34 11.77 -6.10
CA SER A 26 5.97 12.88 -6.99
C SER A 26 6.51 12.72 -8.40
N ASP A 27 7.67 12.09 -8.56
CA ASP A 27 8.25 11.68 -9.84
C ASP A 27 7.60 10.43 -10.48
N LYS A 28 6.73 9.73 -9.74
CA LYS A 28 6.02 8.49 -10.13
C LYS A 28 6.94 7.30 -10.43
N GLU A 29 8.17 7.33 -9.94
CA GLU A 29 9.14 6.24 -10.13
C GLU A 29 9.00 5.13 -9.08
N PHE A 30 8.37 5.42 -7.94
CA PHE A 30 8.15 4.45 -6.87
C PHE A 30 6.69 4.36 -6.45
N LEU A 31 6.24 3.13 -6.23
CA LEU A 31 4.99 2.76 -5.56
C LEU A 31 5.31 2.45 -4.10
N ILE A 32 4.55 3.03 -3.18
CA ILE A 32 4.67 2.81 -1.74
C ILE A 32 3.39 2.12 -1.27
N LEU A 33 3.52 0.95 -0.69
CA LEU A 33 2.43 0.18 -0.08
C LEU A 33 2.60 0.18 1.42
N ASP A 34 1.64 0.75 2.15
CA ASP A 34 1.63 0.73 3.61
C ASP A 34 0.64 -0.28 4.15
N PHE A 35 1.03 -0.91 5.25
CA PHE A 35 0.21 -1.83 6.00
C PHE A 35 0.12 -1.34 7.43
N LEU A 36 -1.08 -0.89 7.81
CA LEU A 36 -1.41 -0.51 9.19
C LEU A 36 -2.14 -1.68 9.83
N THR A 37 -1.44 -2.37 10.73
CA THR A 37 -2.08 -3.40 11.55
C THR A 37 -2.67 -2.76 12.80
N HIS A 38 -3.93 -3.04 13.03
CA HIS A 38 -4.63 -2.64 14.24
C HIS A 38 -4.77 -3.85 15.16
N ARG A 39 -4.52 -3.67 16.47
CA ARG A 39 -4.73 -4.73 17.46
C ARG A 39 -5.78 -4.25 18.45
N ASN A 40 -6.92 -4.93 18.50
CA ASN A 40 -7.89 -4.69 19.56
C ASN A 40 -7.37 -5.33 20.84
N LEU A 41 -6.73 -4.53 21.69
CA LEU A 41 -6.11 -4.99 22.94
C LEU A 41 -7.15 -5.35 24.03
N SER A 42 -8.43 -5.02 23.84
CA SER A 42 -9.52 -5.45 24.72
C SER A 42 -10.90 -5.35 24.03
N LYS A 43 -11.86 -6.18 24.46
CA LYS A 43 -13.28 -6.06 24.08
C LYS A 43 -13.84 -4.80 24.75
N GLY A 44 -13.87 -3.68 24.03
CA GLY A 44 -14.43 -2.41 24.53
C GLY A 44 -13.67 -1.15 24.10
N MET A 45 -12.53 -1.27 23.41
CA MET A 45 -11.91 -0.08 22.80
C MET A 45 -12.70 0.37 21.57
N GLU A 46 -13.25 1.59 21.63
CA GLU A 46 -13.95 2.23 20.50
C GLU A 46 -13.00 2.65 19.36
N GLN A 47 -11.71 2.79 19.64
CA GLN A 47 -10.69 3.11 18.64
C GLN A 47 -9.59 2.04 18.61
N ALA A 48 -9.37 1.49 17.42
CA ALA A 48 -8.37 0.47 17.19
C ALA A 48 -6.97 1.09 17.20
N ASN A 49 -6.21 0.89 18.27
CA ASN A 49 -4.82 1.35 18.34
C ASN A 49 -3.97 0.66 17.26
N THR A 50 -3.23 1.46 16.48
CA THR A 50 -2.26 0.95 15.50
C THR A 50 -1.14 0.24 16.25
N ALA A 51 -0.99 -1.05 16.01
CA ALA A 51 -0.02 -1.91 16.68
C ALA A 51 1.30 -2.00 15.91
N SER A 52 1.25 -1.94 14.57
CA SER A 52 2.46 -1.83 13.76
C SER A 52 2.17 -1.20 12.40
N PHE A 53 3.21 -0.55 11.86
CA PHE A 53 3.24 0.05 10.54
C PHE A 53 4.42 -0.54 9.78
N SER A 54 4.17 -1.01 8.56
CA SER A 54 5.23 -1.38 7.62
C SER A 54 4.95 -0.78 6.25
N SER A 55 6.02 -0.43 5.54
CA SER A 55 5.95 0.08 4.17
C SER A 55 6.83 -0.75 3.26
N ILE A 56 6.32 -1.03 2.06
CA ILE A 56 7.08 -1.63 0.96
C ILE A 56 7.20 -0.58 -0.13
N VAL A 57 8.43 -0.31 -0.56
CA VAL A 57 8.74 0.59 -1.68
C VAL A 57 9.13 -0.24 -2.89
N LEU A 58 8.40 -0.10 -3.98
CA LEU A 58 8.64 -0.79 -5.24
C LEU A 58 8.99 0.22 -6.31
N SER A 59 10.08 -0.01 -7.05
CA SER A 59 10.30 0.75 -8.27
C SER A 59 9.20 0.45 -9.29
N ARG A 60 9.00 1.35 -10.24
CA ARG A 60 8.02 1.20 -11.32
C ARG A 60 8.12 -0.13 -12.06
N ARG A 61 9.34 -0.67 -12.24
CA ARG A 61 9.57 -1.99 -12.85
C ARG A 61 8.95 -3.11 -12.01
N TYR A 62 9.20 -3.13 -10.70
CA TYR A 62 8.66 -4.17 -9.82
C TYR A 62 7.16 -3.99 -9.56
N ALA A 63 6.65 -2.75 -9.56
CA ALA A 63 5.22 -2.48 -9.49
C ALA A 63 4.44 -3.09 -10.68
N LYS A 64 5.00 -2.99 -11.90
CA LYS A 64 4.42 -3.66 -13.08
C LYS A 64 4.39 -5.19 -12.92
N TYR A 65 5.49 -5.77 -12.46
CA TYR A 65 5.56 -7.21 -12.22
C TYR A 65 4.57 -7.67 -11.13
N LEU A 66 4.44 -6.91 -10.04
CA LEU A 66 3.45 -7.21 -9.00
C LEU A 66 2.02 -7.15 -9.53
N LYS A 67 1.71 -6.16 -10.38
CA LYS A 67 0.40 -6.04 -11.03
C LYS A 67 0.05 -7.31 -11.83
N GLU A 68 0.98 -7.79 -12.66
CA GLU A 68 0.79 -9.01 -13.46
C GLU A 68 0.48 -10.21 -12.57
N ARG A 69 1.20 -10.38 -11.45
CA ARG A 69 0.95 -11.47 -10.48
C ARG A 69 -0.40 -11.37 -9.78
N ILE A 70 -0.86 -10.16 -9.47
CA ILE A 70 -2.18 -9.94 -8.88
C ILE A 70 -3.27 -10.30 -9.90
N GLU A 71 -3.12 -9.88 -11.17
CA GLU A 71 -4.07 -10.23 -12.23
C GLU A 71 -4.13 -11.75 -12.45
N GLU A 72 -2.99 -12.44 -12.49
CA GLU A 72 -2.92 -13.90 -12.55
C GLU A 72 -3.68 -14.55 -11.38
N PHE A 73 -3.39 -14.14 -10.14
CA PHE A 73 -4.04 -14.68 -8.95
C PHE A 73 -5.56 -14.49 -8.97
N LEU A 74 -6.05 -13.30 -9.35
CA LEU A 74 -7.49 -13.03 -9.43
C LEU A 74 -8.17 -13.91 -10.49
N ASN A 75 -7.56 -14.04 -11.66
CA ASN A 75 -8.12 -14.83 -12.77
C ASN A 75 -8.17 -16.34 -12.46
N GLU A 76 -7.17 -16.89 -11.76
CA GLU A 76 -7.17 -18.29 -11.34
C GLU A 76 -8.33 -18.59 -10.38
N ASN A 77 -8.59 -17.71 -9.42
CA ASN A 77 -9.64 -17.91 -8.41
C ASN A 77 -11.06 -17.63 -8.92
N GLU A 78 -11.23 -16.81 -9.96
CA GLU A 78 -12.53 -16.64 -10.64
C GLU A 78 -12.90 -17.86 -11.50
N SER A 79 -11.91 -18.61 -11.98
CA SER A 79 -12.10 -19.78 -12.83
C SER A 79 -12.57 -21.02 -12.05
N GLU A 80 -12.22 -21.12 -10.76
CA GLU A 80 -12.64 -22.21 -9.87
C GLU A 80 -14.05 -22.00 -9.27
N SER A 81 -14.64 -20.81 -9.44
CA SER A 81 -15.95 -20.45 -8.88
C SER A 81 -17.14 -20.66 -9.86
N LYS A 82 -16.93 -21.36 -10.99
CA LYS A 82 -17.96 -21.72 -11.98
C LYS A 82 -18.08 -23.23 -12.14
#